data_AF-A0A2H0ESF6-F1
#
_entry.id   AF-A0A2H0ESF6-F1
#
_cell.length_a   1.000
_cell.length_b   1.000
_cell.length_c   1.000
_cell.angle_alpha   90.00
_cell.angle_beta   90.00
_cell.angle_gamma   90.00
#
_symmetry.space_group_name_H-M   'P 1'
#
loop_
_entity.id
_entity.type
_entity.pdbx_description
1 polymer ?
#
loop_
_entity_poly.entity_id
_entity_poly.type
_entity_poly.pdbx_seq_one_letter_code
_entity_poly.pdbx_strand_id
1 'polypeptide(L)'
;MSAPRILLTRPRADSAALAQDLAAQGWRPLIWPLIEIETIAPSPDLRGAQAVIFSSANAARRAAPAAITALCVGAATARAARDA
;
A
#
# COMPACT_ATOMS: atom_id res chain seq x y z
N MET A 1 18.52 -25.80 -12.58
CA MET A 1 17.94 -24.70 -13.40
C MET A 1 18.10 -23.40 -12.63
N SER A 2 18.42 -22.27 -13.27
CA SER A 2 18.48 -20.97 -12.57
C SER A 2 17.07 -20.53 -12.19
N ALA A 3 16.90 -20.02 -10.97
CA ALA A 3 15.65 -19.40 -10.52
C ALA A 3 15.20 -18.27 -11.47
N PRO A 4 13.90 -18.18 -11.80
CA PRO A 4 13.37 -17.15 -12.69
C PRO A 4 13.47 -15.76 -12.06
N ARG A 5 13.73 -14.74 -12.89
CA ARG A 5 13.84 -13.33 -12.46
C ARG A 5 12.50 -12.63 -12.62
N ILE A 6 12.18 -11.74 -11.68
CA ILE A 6 10.97 -10.91 -11.72
C ILE A 6 11.32 -9.47 -11.37
N LEU A 7 10.79 -8.52 -12.13
CA LEU A 7 10.99 -7.08 -11.92
C LEU A 7 9.79 -6.50 -11.16
N LEU A 8 10.05 -5.83 -10.05
CA LEU A 8 9.03 -5.15 -9.24
C LEU A 8 9.10 -3.65 -9.50
N THR A 9 8.05 -3.11 -10.11
CA THR A 9 7.98 -1.70 -10.57
C THR A 9 7.12 -0.79 -9.67
N ARG A 10 6.62 -1.35 -8.56
CA ARG A 10 5.81 -0.64 -7.55
C ARG A 10 6.69 0.29 -6.71
N PRO A 11 6.11 1.14 -5.83
CA PRO A 11 6.89 1.91 -4.87
C PRO A 11 7.82 1.00 -4.07
N ARG A 12 8.99 1.52 -3.69
CA ARG A 12 10.03 0.73 -3.00
C ARG A 12 9.50 0.04 -1.74
N ALA A 13 8.77 0.79 -0.90
CA ALA A 13 8.20 0.29 0.34
C ALA A 13 7.23 -0.89 0.10
N ASP A 14 6.35 -0.76 -0.89
CA ASP A 14 5.38 -1.81 -1.26
C ASP A 14 6.06 -3.04 -1.91
N SER A 15 7.23 -2.85 -2.53
CA SER A 15 7.98 -3.93 -3.19
C SER A 15 8.83 -4.75 -2.23
N ALA A 16 9.23 -4.19 -1.08
CA ALA A 16 10.17 -4.85 -0.17
C ALA A 16 9.61 -6.16 0.42
N ALA A 17 8.39 -6.13 0.98
CA ALA A 17 7.75 -7.32 1.52
C ALA A 17 7.45 -8.37 0.44
N LEU A 18 6.93 -7.92 -0.71
CA LEU A 18 6.66 -8.80 -1.85
C LEU A 18 7.95 -9.47 -2.38
N ALA A 19 9.07 -8.77 -2.38
CA ALA A 19 10.36 -9.35 -2.77
C ALA A 19 10.79 -10.47 -1.81
N GLN A 20 10.58 -10.32 -0.50
CA GLN A 20 10.86 -11.38 0.47
C GLN A 20 9.98 -12.61 0.21
N ASP A 21 8.68 -12.40 0.01
CA ASP A 21 7.73 -13.48 -0.28
C ASP A 21 8.05 -14.22 -1.58
N LEU A 22 8.45 -13.50 -2.63
CA LEU A 22 8.84 -14.08 -3.92
C LEU A 22 10.16 -14.84 -3.82
N ALA A 23 11.14 -14.32 -3.07
CA ALA A 23 12.40 -15.00 -2.84
C ALA A 23 12.19 -16.33 -2.09
N ALA A 24 11.31 -16.35 -1.08
CA ALA A 24 10.92 -17.56 -0.36
C ALA A 24 10.25 -18.61 -1.27
N GLN A 25 9.62 -18.16 -2.36
CA GLN A 25 9.01 -19.02 -3.38
C GLN A 25 9.98 -19.43 -4.52
N GLY A 26 11.27 -19.08 -4.41
CA GLY A 26 12.29 -19.48 -5.37
C GLY A 26 12.45 -18.54 -6.57
N TRP A 27 11.91 -17.33 -6.51
CA TRP A 27 12.15 -16.29 -7.52
C TRP A 27 13.38 -15.45 -7.18
N ARG A 28 13.89 -14.73 -8.19
CA ARG A 28 14.94 -13.71 -8.04
C ARG A 28 14.36 -12.32 -8.31
N PRO A 29 13.78 -11.65 -7.30
CA PRO A 29 13.19 -10.34 -7.46
C PRO A 29 14.25 -9.24 -7.65
N LEU A 30 13.94 -8.28 -8.50
CA LEU A 30 14.68 -7.04 -8.71
C LEU A 30 13.73 -5.87 -8.45
N ILE A 31 14.06 -4.99 -7.49
CA ILE A 31 13.24 -3.83 -7.17
C ILE A 31 13.70 -2.64 -8.00
N TRP A 32 12.84 -2.17 -8.91
CA TRP A 32 13.07 -1.04 -9.79
C TRP A 32 11.83 -0.14 -9.81
N PRO A 33 11.62 0.70 -8.79
CA PRO A 33 10.42 1.51 -8.66
C PRO A 33 10.28 2.46 -9.86
N LEU A 34 9.11 2.44 -10.50
CA LEU A 34 8.77 3.37 -11.59
C LEU A 34 7.81 4.48 -11.14
N ILE A 35 7.33 4.39 -9.90
CA ILE A 35 6.45 5.35 -9.27
C ILE A 35 6.88 5.59 -7.83
N GLU A 36 6.70 6.82 -7.37
CA GLU A 36 6.84 7.23 -5.98
C GLU A 36 5.50 7.71 -5.44
N ILE A 37 5.34 7.65 -4.13
CA ILE A 37 4.14 8.11 -3.44
C ILE A 37 4.53 9.32 -2.62
N GLU A 38 4.03 10.48 -3.02
CA GLU A 38 4.24 11.72 -2.31
C GLU A 38 2.99 12.12 -1.53
N THR A 39 3.18 12.68 -0.34
CA THR A 39 2.09 13.22 0.47
C THR A 39 1.80 14.65 0.05
N ILE A 40 0.53 14.93 -0.25
CA ILE A 40 0.06 16.28 -0.51
C ILE A 40 -0.74 16.82 0.68
N ALA A 41 -0.60 18.12 0.92
CA ALA A 41 -1.33 18.86 1.94
C ALA A 41 -2.36 19.82 1.29
N PRO A 42 -3.45 20.18 1.98
CA PRO A 42 -3.87 19.68 3.31
C PRO A 42 -4.53 18.29 3.22
N SER A 43 -4.69 17.63 4.37
CA SER A 43 -5.56 16.46 4.44
C SER A 43 -7.02 16.84 4.18
N PRO A 44 -7.86 15.92 3.65
CA PRO A 44 -9.27 16.20 3.41
C PRO A 44 -10.00 16.55 4.71
N ASP A 45 -10.93 17.50 4.63
CA ASP A 45 -11.86 17.79 5.73
C ASP A 45 -12.96 16.73 5.77
N LEU A 46 -13.07 16.04 6.90
CA LEU A 46 -14.01 14.93 7.10
C LEU A 46 -15.27 15.35 7.87
N ARG A 47 -15.46 16.64 8.17
CA ARG A 47 -16.65 17.12 8.90
C ARG A 47 -17.93 16.78 8.14
N GLY A 48 -18.85 16.08 8.82
CA GLY A 48 -20.13 15.65 8.25
C GLY A 48 -20.06 14.38 7.39
N ALA A 49 -18.88 13.81 7.15
CA ALA A 49 -18.76 12.54 6.45
C ALA A 49 -19.19 11.38 7.35
N GLN A 50 -19.99 10.46 6.80
CA GLN A 50 -20.41 9.24 7.51
C GLN A 50 -19.39 8.11 7.36
N ALA A 51 -18.60 8.14 6.29
CA ALA A 51 -17.58 7.16 5.97
C ALA A 51 -16.51 7.75 5.05
N VAL A 52 -15.35 7.11 5.00
CA VAL A 52 -14.27 7.35 4.04
C VAL A 52 -14.03 6.12 3.19
N ILE A 53 -13.63 6.33 1.93
CA ILE A 53 -13.28 5.25 1.01
C ILE A 53 -11.77 5.27 0.75
N PHE A 54 -11.09 4.18 1.06
CA PHE A 54 -9.70 3.95 0.70
C PHE A 54 -9.61 2.95 -0.45
N SER A 55 -9.13 3.40 -1.60
CA SER A 55 -8.85 2.54 -2.76
C SER A 55 -7.39 2.05 -2.82
N SER A 56 -6.55 2.50 -1.89
CA SER A 56 -5.11 2.19 -1.87
C SER A 56 -4.60 2.11 -0.43
N ALA A 57 -3.78 1.11 -0.14
CA ALA A 57 -3.08 0.97 1.13
C ALA A 57 -2.17 2.19 1.43
N ASN A 58 -1.67 2.86 0.39
CA ASN A 58 -0.89 4.09 0.55
C ASN A 58 -1.71 5.24 1.13
N ALA A 59 -2.97 5.41 0.68
CA ALA A 59 -3.87 6.40 1.24
C ALA A 59 -4.28 6.05 2.68
N ALA A 60 -4.57 4.77 2.93
CA ALA A 60 -4.97 4.28 4.25
C ALA A 60 -3.88 4.50 5.31
N ARG A 61 -2.61 4.17 5.02
CA ARG A 61 -1.47 4.40 5.94
C ARG A 61 -1.27 5.85 6.35
N ARG A 62 -1.75 6.81 5.55
CA ARG A 62 -1.58 8.24 5.80
C ARG A 62 -2.77 8.89 6.48
N ALA A 63 -3.94 8.26 6.40
CA ALA A 63 -5.13 8.76 7.05
C ALA A 63 -4.87 8.83 8.55
N ALA A 64 -5.18 9.99 9.16
CA ALA A 64 -5.23 10.05 10.61
C ALA A 64 -6.32 9.09 11.10
N PRO A 65 -6.19 8.50 12.31
CA PRO A 65 -7.25 7.72 12.91
C PRO A 65 -8.54 8.55 12.91
N ALA A 66 -9.50 8.15 12.08
CA ALA A 66 -10.78 8.82 11.97
C ALA A 66 -11.82 7.99 12.71
N ALA A 67 -12.65 8.62 13.54
CA ALA A 67 -13.74 7.94 14.26
C ALA A 67 -14.93 7.55 13.35
N ILE A 68 -14.72 7.51 12.03
CA ILE A 68 -15.75 7.24 11.01
C ILE A 68 -15.40 5.98 10.22
N THR A 69 -16.43 5.33 9.69
CA THR A 69 -16.31 4.04 8.98
C THR A 69 -15.36 4.12 7.79
N ALA A 70 -14.38 3.21 7.71
CA ALA A 70 -13.47 3.09 6.58
C ALA A 70 -13.88 1.94 5.64
N LEU A 71 -14.34 2.29 4.43
CA LEU A 71 -14.61 1.35 3.35
C LEU A 71 -13.34 1.15 2.53
N CYS A 72 -12.88 -0.09 2.39
CA CYS A 72 -11.57 -0.37 1.80
C CYS A 72 -11.67 -1.28 0.57
N VAL A 73 -10.98 -0.91 -0.51
CA VAL A 73 -10.83 -1.77 -1.69
C VAL A 73 -9.68 -2.75 -1.45
N GLY A 74 -10.03 -4.00 -1.17
CA GLY A 74 -9.09 -5.10 -0.99
C GLY A 74 -8.53 -5.24 0.43
N ALA A 75 -8.08 -6.47 0.74
CA ALA A 75 -7.62 -6.83 2.08
C ALA A 75 -6.37 -6.06 2.53
N ALA A 76 -5.45 -5.76 1.60
CA ALA A 76 -4.24 -5.00 1.90
C ALA A 76 -4.57 -3.57 2.37
N THR A 77 -5.51 -2.92 1.70
CA THR A 77 -5.99 -1.58 2.09
C THR A 77 -6.72 -1.62 3.42
N ALA A 78 -7.58 -2.62 3.63
CA ALA A 78 -8.30 -2.79 4.89
C ALA A 78 -7.37 -3.04 6.08
N ARG A 79 -6.26 -3.77 5.86
CA ARG A 79 -5.22 -3.96 6.87
C ARG A 79 -4.49 -2.66 7.17
N ALA A 80 -4.02 -1.97 6.13
CA ALA A 80 -3.38 -0.68 6.28
C ALA A 80 -4.25 0.36 7.02
N ALA A 81 -5.57 0.36 6.80
CA ALA A 81 -6.50 1.24 7.50
C ALA A 81 -6.73 0.87 8.97
N ARG A 82 -6.50 -0.40 9.35
CA ARG A 82 -6.58 -0.84 10.76
C ARG A 82 -5.28 -0.58 11.52
N ASP A 83 -4.15 -0.58 10.82
CA ASP A 83 -2.82 -0.44 11.41
C ASP A 83 -2.38 1.06 11.52
N ALA A 84 -3.12 1.98 10.88
CA ALA A 84 -2.89 3.43 10.90
C ALA A 84 -3.59 4.11 12.07
#